data_AF-A0A7Z9IQS1-F1
#
_entry.id   AF-A0A7Z9IQS1-F1
#
_cell.length_a   1.000
_cell.length_b   1.000
_cell.length_c   1.000
_cell.angle_alpha   90.00
_cell.angle_beta   90.00
_cell.angle_gamma   90.00
#
_symmetry.space_group_name_H-M   'P 1'
#
loop_
_entity.id
_entity.type
_entity.pdbx_description
1 polymer ?
#
loop_
_entity_poly.entity_id
_entity_poly.type
_entity_poly.pdbx_seq_one_letter_code
_entity_poly.pdbx_strand_id
1 'polypeptide(L)'
;MVEVQTNGHIFTDSLLFTHRGLSGPSMLQISNYWVPGGPLKLNLLPGVDVTQELIEMKNQSDKRSIRSYLNQYLPRAVVVELQTIWFEDLSDVP
;
A
#
# COMPACT_ATOMS: atom_id res chain seq x y z
N MET A 1 10.06 -0.63 -0.56
CA MET A 1 9.85 -0.72 -2.02
C MET A 1 8.40 -1.15 -2.24
N VAL A 2 7.81 -0.86 -3.39
CA VAL A 2 6.46 -1.28 -3.75
C VAL A 2 6.53 -2.21 -4.95
N GLU A 3 5.57 -3.13 -5.08
CA GLU A 3 5.40 -3.97 -6.26
C GLU A 3 4.24 -3.43 -7.10
N VAL A 4 4.45 -3.37 -8.41
CA VAL A 4 3.52 -2.74 -9.35
C VAL A 4 3.28 -3.70 -10.50
N GLN A 5 2.02 -3.88 -10.89
CA GLN A 5 1.64 -4.87 -11.90
C GLN A 5 0.62 -4.35 -12.90
N THR A 6 0.86 -4.62 -14.18
CA THR A 6 -0.11 -4.43 -15.27
C THR A 6 0.17 -5.45 -16.37
N ASN A 7 -0.86 -5.95 -17.05
CA ASN A 7 -0.72 -6.83 -18.23
C ASN A 7 0.27 -8.02 -18.06
N GLY A 8 0.37 -8.57 -16.85
CA GLY A 8 1.31 -9.67 -16.52
C GLY A 8 2.74 -9.24 -16.23
N HIS A 9 3.10 -7.97 -16.44
CA HIS A 9 4.40 -7.40 -16.07
C HIS A 9 4.40 -6.95 -14.61
N ILE A 10 5.48 -7.22 -13.89
CA ILE A 10 5.66 -6.89 -12.47
C ILE A 10 7.02 -6.22 -12.30
N PHE A 11 7.05 -5.12 -11.56
CA PHE A 11 8.29 -4.46 -11.12
C PHE A 11 8.23 -4.15 -9.63
N THR A 12 9.36 -4.28 -8.94
CA THR A 12 9.47 -4.00 -7.51
C THR A 12 10.58 -2.98 -7.27
N ASP A 13 10.20 -1.74 -6.97
CA ASP A 13 11.15 -0.65 -6.71
C ASP A 13 10.43 0.48 -5.93
N SER A 14 11.09 1.61 -5.73
CA SER A 14 10.54 2.82 -5.14
C SER A 14 9.44 3.46 -6.02
N LEU A 15 8.49 4.11 -5.35
CA LEU A 15 7.39 4.89 -5.93
C LEU A 15 7.40 6.29 -5.32
N LEU A 16 7.05 7.28 -6.13
CA LEU A 16 6.97 8.68 -5.74
C LEU A 16 5.57 9.23 -6.04
N PHE A 17 4.93 9.81 -5.03
CA PHE A 17 3.75 10.65 -5.23
C PHE A 17 4.18 12.04 -5.72
N THR A 18 3.50 12.55 -6.75
CA THR A 18 3.75 13.87 -7.32
C THR A 18 2.43 14.63 -7.45
N HIS A 19 2.50 15.95 -7.69
CA HIS A 19 1.30 16.76 -7.95
C HIS A 19 0.50 16.31 -9.18
N ARG A 20 1.10 15.54 -10.11
CA ARG A 20 0.47 15.11 -11.36
C ARG A 20 0.29 13.59 -11.44
N GLY A 21 0.31 12.89 -10.31
CA GLY A 21 0.15 11.44 -10.24
C GLY A 21 1.38 10.75 -9.68
N LEU A 22 1.70 9.58 -10.23
CA LEU A 22 2.74 8.68 -9.70
C LEU A 22 4.01 8.70 -10.55
N SER A 23 5.16 8.57 -9.90
CA SER A 23 6.48 8.49 -10.53
C SER A 23 7.41 7.56 -9.72
N GLY A 24 8.72 7.67 -9.95
CA GLY A 24 9.74 6.77 -9.39
C GLY A 24 10.04 5.57 -10.29
N PRO A 25 11.13 4.84 -10.03
CA PRO A 25 11.61 3.74 -10.87
C PRO A 25 10.55 2.70 -11.21
N SER A 26 9.76 2.25 -10.23
CA SER A 26 8.71 1.25 -10.46
C SER A 26 7.63 1.74 -11.43
N MET A 27 7.19 2.99 -11.27
CA MET A 27 6.21 3.64 -12.13
C MET A 27 6.76 3.94 -13.54
N LEU A 28 8.02 4.33 -13.65
CA LEU A 28 8.67 4.57 -14.94
C LEU A 28 8.88 3.27 -15.72
N GLN A 29 9.15 2.15 -15.05
CA GLN A 29 9.29 0.85 -15.69
C GLN A 29 7.94 0.29 -16.16
N ILE A 30 6.93 0.29 -15.27
CA ILE A 30 5.61 -0.29 -15.57
C ILE A 30 4.84 0.52 -16.62
N SER A 31 5.10 1.82 -16.76
CA SER A 31 4.41 2.67 -17.73
C SER A 31 4.66 2.27 -19.19
N ASN A 32 5.77 1.58 -19.48
CA ASN A 32 6.03 1.04 -20.83
C ASN A 32 5.02 -0.06 -21.24
N TYR A 33 4.36 -0.67 -20.27
CA TYR A 33 3.44 -1.80 -20.47
C TYR A 33 1.98 -1.44 -20.15
N TRP A 34 1.76 -0.34 -19.44
CA TRP A 34 0.43 0.14 -19.10
C TRP A 34 -0.20 0.87 -20.28
N VAL A 35 -1.48 0.60 -20.53
CA VAL A 35 -2.28 1.28 -21.57
C VAL A 35 -3.33 2.15 -20.87
N PRO A 36 -3.60 3.38 -21.34
CA PRO A 36 -4.66 4.23 -20.78
C PRO A 36 -6.00 3.50 -20.62
N GLY A 37 -6.58 3.61 -19.43
CA GLY A 37 -7.82 2.91 -19.04
C GLY A 37 -7.61 1.46 -18.58
N GLY A 38 -6.41 0.90 -18.73
CA GLY A 38 -6.06 -0.42 -18.25
C GLY A 38 -5.85 -0.47 -16.72
N PRO A 39 -6.02 -1.65 -16.10
CA PRO A 39 -5.80 -1.80 -14.67
C PRO A 39 -4.32 -1.68 -14.31
N LEU A 40 -4.05 -1.04 -13.17
CA LEU A 40 -2.75 -1.00 -12.50
C LEU A 40 -2.95 -1.49 -11.08
N LYS A 41 -2.24 -2.55 -10.70
CA LYS A 41 -2.24 -3.08 -9.33
C LYS A 41 -1.00 -2.59 -8.61
N LEU A 42 -1.17 -2.15 -7.37
CA LEU A 42 -0.09 -1.71 -6.49
C LEU A 42 -0.15 -2.56 -5.22
N ASN A 43 0.93 -3.28 -4.95
CA ASN A 43 1.19 -3.87 -3.65
C ASN A 43 2.18 -2.96 -2.91
N LEU A 44 1.67 -2.23 -1.92
CA LEU A 44 2.45 -1.26 -1.16
C LEU A 44 3.41 -1.90 -0.15
N LEU A 45 3.16 -3.16 0.20
CA LEU A 45 3.88 -3.91 1.24
C LEU A 45 4.34 -5.28 0.71
N PRO A 46 5.13 -5.30 -0.39
CA PRO A 46 5.61 -6.56 -0.93
C PRO A 46 6.47 -7.30 0.10
N GLY A 47 6.17 -8.58 0.30
CA GLY A 47 6.84 -9.43 1.28
C GLY A 47 6.27 -9.35 2.70
N VAL A 48 5.19 -8.59 2.94
CA VAL A 48 4.50 -8.52 4.22
C VAL A 48 3.15 -9.21 4.10
N ASP A 49 2.91 -10.25 4.91
CA ASP A 49 1.59 -10.85 5.06
C ASP A 49 0.81 -10.08 6.14
N VAL A 50 0.22 -8.96 5.71
CA VAL A 50 -0.54 -8.07 6.60
C VAL A 50 -1.70 -8.80 7.28
N THR A 51 -2.32 -9.77 6.59
CA THR A 51 -3.43 -10.54 7.16
C THR A 51 -2.94 -11.39 8.32
N GLN A 52 -1.86 -12.14 8.11
CA GLN A 52 -1.28 -12.97 9.17
C GLN A 52 -0.81 -12.13 10.35
N GLU A 53 -0.10 -11.02 10.11
CA GLU A 53 0.39 -10.15 11.19
C GLU A 53 -0.75 -9.53 12.01
N LEU A 54 -1.84 -9.07 11.37
CA LEU A 54 -3.00 -8.52 12.08
C LEU A 54 -3.75 -9.59 12.90
N ILE A 55 -3.84 -10.83 12.38
CA ILE A 55 -4.41 -11.97 13.13
C ILE A 55 -3.55 -12.26 14.37
N GLU A 56 -2.23 -12.28 14.22
CA GLU A 56 -1.29 -12.50 15.34
C GLU A 56 -1.39 -11.41 16.39
N MET A 57 -1.44 -10.13 15.98
CA MET A 57 -1.66 -8.99 16.88
C MET A 57 -2.94 -9.17 17.71
N LYS A 58 -4.05 -9.53 17.06
CA LYS A 58 -5.32 -9.79 17.72
C LYS A 58 -5.21 -10.94 18.73
N ASN A 59 -4.56 -12.05 18.35
CA ASN A 59 -4.39 -13.21 19.22
C ASN A 59 -3.50 -12.91 20.44
N GLN A 60 -2.54 -12.01 20.28
CA GLN A 60 -1.66 -11.55 21.36
C GLN A 60 -2.29 -10.47 22.25
N SER A 61 -3.56 -10.10 22.01
CA SER A 61 -4.25 -9.00 22.70
C SER A 61 -3.49 -7.66 22.59
N ASP A 62 -2.78 -7.47 21.48
CA ASP A 62 -2.15 -6.21 21.14
C ASP A 62 -3.23 -5.16 20.86
N LYS A 63 -3.10 -3.98 21.48
CA LYS A 63 -4.08 -2.88 21.40
C LYS A 63 -3.67 -1.78 20.41
N ARG A 64 -2.64 -2.02 19.60
CA ARG A 64 -2.26 -1.10 18.52
C ARG A 64 -3.36 -1.11 17.44
N SER A 65 -3.89 0.07 17.12
CA SER A 65 -4.82 0.22 16.00
C SER A 65 -4.17 -0.11 14.65
N ILE A 66 -5.00 -0.43 13.65
CA ILE A 66 -4.56 -0.66 12.25
C ILE A 66 -3.73 0.51 11.72
N ARG A 67 -4.11 1.75 12.07
CA ARG A 67 -3.35 2.96 11.72
C ARG A 67 -1.92 2.91 12.29
N SER A 68 -1.77 2.56 13.57
CA SER A 68 -0.47 2.46 14.23
C SER A 68 0.39 1.34 13.63
N TYR A 69 -0.25 0.22 13.28
CA TYR A 69 0.38 -0.87 12.56
C TYR A 69 0.92 -0.43 11.18
N LEU A 70 0.06 0.12 10.31
CA LEU A 70 0.45 0.53 8.96
C LEU A 70 1.49 1.65 8.93
N ASN A 71 1.50 2.54 9.93
CA ASN A 71 2.50 3.61 10.06
C ASN A 71 3.93 3.10 10.27
N GLN A 72 4.13 1.82 10.62
CA GLN A 72 5.45 1.20 10.69
C GLN A 72 6.03 0.93 9.30
N TYR A 73 5.16 0.80 8.29
CA TYR A 73 5.55 0.43 6.94
C TYR A 73 5.37 1.56 5.92
N LEU A 74 4.34 2.41 6.11
CA LEU A 74 3.94 3.43 5.16
C LEU A 74 4.07 4.84 5.75
N PRO A 75 4.31 5.87 4.91
CA PRO A 75 4.26 7.25 5.37
C PRO A 75 2.90 7.60 5.99
N ARG A 76 2.90 8.36 7.08
CA ARG A 76 1.68 8.73 7.81
C ARG A 76 0.58 9.34 6.94
N ALA A 77 0.95 10.19 5.98
CA ALA A 77 0.00 10.80 5.06
C ALA A 77 -0.73 9.75 4.21
N VAL A 78 -0.01 8.74 3.72
CA VAL A 78 -0.61 7.63 2.95
C VAL A 78 -1.56 6.82 3.82
N VAL A 79 -1.16 6.49 5.06
CA VAL A 79 -2.02 5.73 5.97
C VAL A 79 -3.32 6.47 6.29
N VAL A 80 -3.26 7.78 6.50
CA VAL A 80 -4.45 8.61 6.74
C VAL A 80 -5.40 8.58 5.54
N GLU A 81 -4.88 8.76 4.33
CA GLU A 81 -5.72 8.70 3.12
C GLU A 81 -6.33 7.31 2.91
N LEU A 82 -5.53 6.24 3.07
CA LEU A 82 -6.04 4.87 2.97
C LEU A 82 -7.12 4.55 4.00
N GLN A 83 -6.96 5.08 5.22
CA GLN A 83 -7.94 4.93 6.29
C GLN A 83 -9.28 5.55 5.91
N THR A 84 -9.28 6.76 5.37
CA THR A 84 -10.50 7.41 4.88
C THR A 84 -11.15 6.64 3.73
N ILE A 85 -10.37 6.02 2.85
CA ILE A 85 -10.90 5.30 1.69
C ILE A 85 -11.44 3.91 2.04
N TRP A 86 -10.77 3.16 2.93
CA TRP A 86 -11.03 1.73 3.11
C TRP A 86 -11.63 1.34 4.46
N PHE A 87 -11.39 2.11 5.51
CA PHE A 87 -11.75 1.69 6.87
C PHE A 87 -12.02 2.89 7.79
N GLU A 88 -12.82 3.84 7.29
CA GLU A 88 -13.21 5.07 8.01
C GLU A 88 -13.79 4.74 9.39
N ASP A 89 -14.66 3.73 9.49
CA ASP A 89 -15.31 3.32 10.74
C ASP A 89 -14.39 2.59 11.75
N LEU A 90 -13.21 2.12 11.31
CA LEU A 90 -12.26 1.37 12.13
C LEU A 90 -11.03 2.21 12.51
N SER A 91 -11.04 3.49 12.15
CA SER A 91 -9.98 4.48 12.33
C SER A 91 -9.31 4.50 13.70
N ASP A 92 -10.13 4.39 14.75
CA ASP A 92 -9.72 4.54 16.15
C ASP A 92 -10.07 3.30 16.99
N VAL A 93 -10.43 2.19 16.32
CA VAL A 93 -10.71 0.92 16.99
C VAL A 93 -9.39 0.18 17.18
N PRO A 94 -9.02 -0.17 18.44
CA PRO A 94 -7.87 -1.03 18.72
C PRO A 94 -7.99 -2.41 18.08
#